data_AF-A0A538LN06-F1
#
_entry.id   AF-A0A538LN06-F1
#
_cell.length_a   1.000
_cell.length_b   1.000
_cell.length_c   1.000
_cell.angle_alpha   90.00
_cell.angle_beta   90.00
_cell.angle_gamma   90.00
#
_symmetry.space_group_name_H-M   'P 1'
#
loop_
_entity.id
_entity.type
_entity.pdbx_description
1 polymer ?
#
loop_
_entity_poly.entity_id
_entity_poly.type
_entity_poly.pdbx_seq_one_letter_code
_entity_poly.pdbx_strand_id
1 'polypeptide(L)'
;MSALAIDLRRTAGYIVADRQGRLVGKVECPMYGTAPDVPDALSVKSGLFSRRRRLVPADTIGQIDGSSGVIELRVDRDAIRSFL
;
A
#
# COMPACT_ATOMS: atom_id res chain seq x y z
N MET A 1 -5.55 0.12 24.92
CA MET A 1 -4.48 -0.25 23.97
C MET A 1 -5.01 -0.08 22.56
N SER A 2 -4.87 1.11 21.97
CA SER A 2 -5.24 1.30 20.57
C SER A 2 -4.13 0.70 19.72
N ALA A 3 -4.41 -0.48 19.17
CA ALA A 3 -3.64 -1.03 18.05
C ALA A 3 -3.42 0.11 17.06
N LEU A 4 -2.15 0.38 16.77
CA LEU A 4 -1.64 1.34 15.80
C LEU A 4 -2.74 1.80 14.85
N ALA A 5 -3.26 3.02 15.06
CA ALA A 5 -3.90 3.74 13.97
C ALA A 5 -2.78 3.99 12.97
N ILE A 6 -2.55 3.01 12.10
CA ILE A 6 -1.43 3.01 11.16
C ILE A 6 -1.67 4.22 10.26
N ASP A 7 -0.84 5.23 10.44
CA ASP A 7 -0.97 6.50 9.74
C ASP A 7 -0.50 6.31 8.29
N LEU A 8 -1.39 5.79 7.44
CA LEU A 8 -1.18 5.60 6.00
C LEU A 8 -0.78 6.92 5.30
N ARG A 9 -0.98 8.06 5.96
CA ARG A 9 -0.51 9.38 5.49
C ARG A 9 1.01 9.49 5.51
N ARG A 10 1.68 8.74 6.39
CA ARG A 10 3.15 8.75 6.55
C ARG A 10 3.86 7.63 5.79
N THR A 11 3.11 6.78 5.08
CA THR A 11 3.67 5.66 4.32
C THR A 11 4.03 6.05 2.89
N ALA A 12 3.96 7.33 2.53
CA ALA A 12 4.41 7.81 1.23
C ALA A 12 5.91 7.48 1.04
N GLY A 13 6.22 6.82 -0.08
CA GLY A 13 7.57 6.35 -0.36
C GLY A 13 7.93 4.98 0.23
N TYR A 14 7.03 4.32 0.97
CA TYR A 14 7.26 2.96 1.43
C TYR A 14 7.21 1.97 0.27
N ILE A 15 7.88 0.83 0.42
CA ILE A 15 7.84 -0.28 -0.53
C ILE A 15 6.69 -1.21 -0.13
N VAL A 16 5.88 -1.61 -1.10
CA VAL A 16 4.82 -2.60 -0.90
C VAL A 16 5.30 -3.95 -1.39
N ALA A 17 5.21 -4.96 -0.53
CA ALA A 17 5.50 -6.36 -0.81
C ALA A 17 4.22 -7.20 -0.65
N ASP A 18 4.06 -8.22 -1.49
CA ASP A 18 2.96 -9.16 -1.35
C ASP A 18 3.23 -10.16 -0.21
N ARG A 19 2.25 -11.03 0.07
CA ARG A 19 2.39 -12.05 1.13
C ARG A 19 3.54 -13.05 0.91
N GLN A 20 4.10 -13.11 -0.30
CA GLN A 20 5.23 -13.96 -0.66
C GLN A 20 6.57 -13.20 -0.56
N GLY A 21 6.56 -11.95 -0.10
CA GLY A 21 7.72 -11.07 -0.04
C GLY A 21 8.12 -10.49 -1.40
N ARG A 22 7.28 -10.62 -2.44
CA ARG A 22 7.59 -10.10 -3.78
C ARG A 22 7.22 -8.62 -3.85
N LEU A 23 8.11 -7.83 -4.41
CA LEU A 23 7.93 -6.38 -4.54
C LEU A 23 6.77 -6.06 -5.51
N VAL A 24 5.75 -5.38 -4.98
CA VAL A 24 4.60 -4.87 -5.74
C VAL A 24 4.92 -3.50 -6.34
N GLY A 25 5.58 -2.64 -5.56
CA GLY A 25 5.96 -1.30 -6.00
C GLY A 25 6.22 -0.34 -4.84
N LYS A 26 6.20 0.96 -5.12
CA LYS A 26 6.42 2.03 -4.14
C LYS A 26 5.15 2.86 -3.96
N VAL A 27 4.79 3.16 -2.72
CA VAL A 27 3.66 4.04 -2.39
C VAL A 27 3.95 5.44 -2.90
N GLU A 28 3.06 5.94 -3.77
CA GLU A 28 3.10 7.30 -4.30
C GLU A 28 2.28 8.22 -3.39
N CYS A 29 1.01 7.88 -3.15
CA CYS A 29 0.11 8.68 -2.32
C CYS A 29 -0.99 7.83 -1.66
N PRO A 30 -1.49 8.22 -0.46
CA PRO A 30 -2.71 7.66 0.10
C PRO A 30 -3.94 8.12 -0.71
N MET A 31 -4.90 7.22 -0.86
CA MET A 31 -6.18 7.46 -1.51
C MET A 31 -7.32 7.40 -0.49
N TYR A 32 -8.34 8.22 -0.74
CA TYR A 32 -9.49 8.46 0.12
C TYR A 32 -10.75 8.20 -0.71
N GLY A 33 -11.17 6.95 -0.81
CA GLY A 33 -12.35 6.52 -1.58
C GLY A 33 -13.64 6.64 -0.79
N THR A 34 -13.64 6.20 0.47
CA THR A 34 -14.86 6.01 1.27
C THR A 34 -15.08 7.12 2.30
N ALA A 35 -14.02 7.73 2.83
CA ALA A 35 -14.10 8.82 3.80
C ALA A 35 -13.06 9.91 3.48
N PRO A 36 -13.41 11.20 3.59
CA PRO A 36 -12.51 12.30 3.23
C PRO A 36 -11.29 12.39 4.15
N ASP A 37 -11.42 11.95 5.40
CA ASP A 37 -10.37 12.04 6.40
C ASP A 37 -9.62 10.72 6.63
N VAL A 38 -10.15 9.58 6.17
CA VAL A 38 -9.54 8.27 6.43
C VAL A 38 -9.06 7.68 5.11
N PRO A 39 -7.74 7.53 4.91
CA PRO A 39 -7.23 6.86 3.73
C PRO A 39 -7.64 5.39 3.79
N ASP A 40 -8.34 4.92 2.77
CA ASP A 40 -8.84 3.55 2.63
C ASP A 40 -8.03 2.74 1.62
N ALA A 41 -7.14 3.40 0.86
CA ALA A 41 -6.24 2.75 -0.07
C ALA A 41 -4.92 3.51 -0.25
N LEU A 42 -3.94 2.82 -0.86
CA LEU A 42 -2.65 3.36 -1.24
C LEU A 42 -2.49 3.23 -2.75
N SER A 43 -2.10 4.33 -3.41
CA SER A 43 -1.64 4.29 -4.79
C SER A 43 -0.18 3.85 -4.83
N VAL A 44 0.08 2.73 -5.50
CA VAL A 44 1.40 2.09 -5.58
C VAL A 44 1.86 2.09 -7.03
N LYS A 45 3.02 2.71 -7.27
CA LYS A 45 3.66 2.70 -8.58
C LYS A 45 4.48 1.42 -8.74
N SER A 46 4.16 0.65 -9.77
CA SER A 46 4.78 -0.65 -10.07
C SER A 46 6.18 -0.49 -10.71
N GLY A 47 7.22 -0.15 -9.95
CA GLY A 47 8.61 -0.06 -10.44
C GLY A 47 8.94 1.24 -11.21
N LEU A 48 10.24 1.44 -11.51
CA LEU A 48 10.76 2.72 -12.04
C LEU A 48 10.25 3.07 -13.45
N PHE A 49 10.01 2.06 -14.30
CA PHE A 49 9.64 2.26 -15.71
C PHE A 49 8.18 1.98 -16.03
N SER A 50 7.40 1.44 -15.09
CA SER A 50 5.97 1.22 -15.35
C SER A 50 5.19 2.51 -15.12
N ARG A 51 4.35 2.86 -16.10
CA ARG A 51 3.30 3.86 -15.94
C ARG A 51 2.07 3.33 -15.21
N ARG A 52 2.00 2.01 -14.96
CA ARG A 52 0.84 1.37 -14.32
C ARG A 52 0.87 1.60 -12.82
N ARG A 53 -0.24 2.13 -12.30
CA ARG A 53 -0.49 2.30 -10.87
C ARG A 53 -1.38 1.16 -10.39
N ARG A 54 -1.12 0.69 -9.17
CA ARG A 54 -1.96 -0.31 -8.50
C ARG A 54 -2.58 0.34 -7.28
N LEU A 55 -3.85 0.03 -7.03
CA LEU A 55 -4.57 0.55 -5.88
C LEU A 55 -4.61 -0.57 -4.84
N VAL A 56 -3.95 -0.33 -3.71
CA VAL A 56 -3.81 -1.27 -2.60
C VAL A 56 -4.75 -0.83 -1.50
N PRO A 57 -5.90 -1.49 -1.32
CA PRO A 57 -6.84 -1.11 -0.28
C PRO A 57 -6.29 -1.51 1.11
N ALA A 58 -6.63 -0.72 2.13
CA ALA A 58 -6.06 -0.83 3.47
C ALA A 58 -6.43 -2.13 4.19
N ASP A 59 -7.54 -2.75 3.81
CA ASP A 59 -7.99 -4.08 4.25
C ASP A 59 -7.00 -5.20 3.85
N THR A 60 -6.28 -5.03 2.74
CA THR A 60 -5.27 -5.99 2.28
C THR A 60 -3.93 -5.84 2.98
N ILE A 61 -3.72 -4.77 3.74
CA ILE A 61 -2.48 -4.54 4.48
C ILE A 61 -2.43 -5.49 5.68
N GLY A 62 -1.36 -6.26 5.76
CA GLY A 62 -1.12 -7.19 6.86
C GLY A 62 -0.26 -6.56 7.93
N GLN A 63 0.88 -6.03 7.52
CA GLN A 63 1.88 -5.49 8.41
C GLN A 63 2.57 -4.28 7.76
N ILE A 64 2.95 -3.31 8.58
CA ILE A 64 3.75 -2.16 8.16
C ILE A 64 4.98 -2.09 9.05
N ASP A 65 6.14 -2.29 8.45
CA ASP A 65 7.42 -2.06 9.08
C ASP A 65 7.85 -0.61 8.84
N GLY A 66 7.61 0.24 9.84
CA GLY A 66 8.01 1.64 9.82
C GLY A 66 9.52 1.86 9.94
N SER A 67 10.30 0.83 10.32
CA SER A 67 11.77 0.95 10.45
C SER A 67 12.46 0.76 9.10
N SER A 68 12.00 -0.19 8.29
CA SER A 68 12.51 -0.44 6.93
C SER A 68 11.72 0.31 5.84
N GLY A 69 10.53 0.83 6.17
CA GLY A 69 9.64 1.47 5.21
C GLY A 69 8.98 0.46 4.26
N VAL A 70 8.62 -0.72 4.78
CA VAL A 70 8.01 -1.81 4.01
C VAL A 70 6.58 -2.08 4.49
N ILE A 71 5.66 -2.25 3.54
CA ILE A 71 4.27 -2.64 3.75
C ILE A 71 4.08 -4.04 3.18
N GLU A 72 3.77 -5.00 4.05
CA GLU A 72 3.42 -6.36 3.65
C GLU A 72 1.91 -6.50 3.50
N LEU A 73 1.51 -7.05 2.36
CA LEU A 73 0.13 -7.37 2.08
C LEU A 73 -0.20 -8.80 2.51
N ARG A 74 -1.44 -9.01 2.91
CA ARG A 74 -1.99 -10.34 3.21
C ARG A 74 -2.34 -11.12 1.95
N VAL A 75 -2.43 -10.42 0.82
CA VAL A 75 -2.84 -10.96 -0.47
C VAL A 75 -1.66 -11.02 -1.44
N ASP A 76 -1.82 -11.82 -2.48
CA ASP A 76 -0.87 -11.86 -3.59
C ASP A 76 -1.01 -10.62 -4.48
N ARG A 77 0.09 -10.19 -5.11
CA ARG A 77 0.11 -8.98 -5.96
C ARG A 77 -0.93 -9.00 -7.09
N ASP A 78 -1.31 -10.19 -7.55
CA ASP A 78 -2.24 -10.40 -8.67
C ASP A 78 -3.70 -10.21 -8.24
N ALA A 79 -3.99 -10.27 -6.94
CA ALA A 79 -5.29 -9.92 -6.37
C ALA A 79 -5.51 -8.40 -6.29
N ILE A 80 -4.43 -7.61 -6.36
CA ILE A 80 -4.47 -6.15 -6.33
C ILE A 80 -4.86 -5.64 -7.71
N ARG A 81 -5.99 -4.93 -7.79
CA ARG A 81 -6.46 -4.33 -9.04
C ARG A 81 -5.49 -3.24 -9.51
N SER A 82 -4.99 -3.39 -10.74
CA SER A 82 -4.29 -2.29 -11.43
C SER A 82 -5.32 -1.28 -11.91
N PHE A 83 -5.12 0.00 -11.59
CA PHE A 83 -5.85 1.08 -12.24
C PHE A 83 -5.04 1.56 -13.45
N LEU A 84 -5.73 1.70 -14.58
CA LEU A 84 -5.20 1.98 -15.93
C LEU A 84 -4.24 3.18 -15.98
#